data_AF-A0A916I4V5-F1
#
_entry.id   AF-A0A916I4V5-F1
#
_cell.length_a   1.000
_cell.length_b   1.000
_cell.length_c   1.000
_cell.angle_alpha   90.00
_cell.angle_beta   90.00
_cell.angle_gamma   90.00
#
_symmetry.space_group_name_H-M   'P 1'
#
loop_
_entity.id
_entity.type
_entity.pdbx_description
1 polymer ?
#
loop_
_entity_poly.entity_id
_entity_poly.type
_entity_poly.pdbx_seq_one_letter_code
_entity_poly.pdbx_strand_id
1 'polypeptide(L)'
;MTWVKAAPPGAGRRPLKSPAIALQRPSPAGPLAMPLFWKHYKSDVTEFIEELKAKKPTLDEEQRAGRALLWDKRVDREALEEWRAANVPQQPYVYQTKS
;
A
#
# COMPACT_ATOMS: atom_id res chain seq x y z
N MET A 1 21.89 41.53 49.05
CA MET A 1 21.12 40.61 48.18
C MET A 1 20.16 39.82 49.05
N THR A 2 18.88 40.15 48.98
CA THR A 2 17.85 39.59 49.86
C THR A 2 17.49 38.17 49.44
N TRP A 3 17.58 37.27 50.41
CA TRP A 3 16.97 35.96 50.38
C TRP A 3 15.63 35.97 51.15
N VAL A 4 14.81 34.98 50.82
CA VAL A 4 13.55 34.51 51.45
C VAL A 4 12.27 35.13 50.88
N LYS A 5 11.50 34.32 50.16
CA LYS A 5 10.24 33.76 50.69
C LYS A 5 9.71 32.61 49.84
N ALA A 6 9.53 31.46 50.48
CA ALA A 6 8.74 30.34 49.95
C ALA A 6 7.26 30.75 49.80
N ALA A 7 6.60 30.24 48.77
CA ALA A 7 5.15 30.34 48.55
C ALA A 7 4.61 29.01 47.97
N PRO A 8 3.33 28.69 48.22
CA PRO A 8 2.87 27.37 48.71
C PRO A 8 2.43 26.35 47.64
N PRO A 9 2.25 25.06 48.03
CA PRO A 9 1.71 24.01 47.19
C PRO A 9 0.18 24.17 47.05
N GLY A 10 -0.30 24.19 45.82
CA GLY A 10 -1.74 24.12 45.53
C GLY A 10 -2.28 25.31 44.75
N ALA A 11 -2.07 25.27 43.43
CA ALA A 11 -2.95 25.95 42.48
C ALA A 11 -3.28 24.92 41.40
N GLY A 12 -4.58 24.66 41.24
CA GLY A 12 -5.10 23.46 40.61
C GLY A 12 -4.52 23.17 39.23
N ARG A 13 -4.23 21.88 38.99
CA ARG A 13 -4.26 21.34 37.63
C ARG A 13 -5.68 21.57 37.12
N ARG A 14 -5.91 22.68 36.41
CA ARG A 14 -7.08 22.76 35.55
C ARG A 14 -6.96 21.55 34.62
N PRO A 15 -7.93 20.62 34.58
CA PRO A 15 -7.92 19.67 33.49
C PRO A 15 -8.02 20.53 32.23
N LEU A 16 -6.99 20.46 31.37
CA LEU A 16 -7.12 20.81 29.97
C LEU A 16 -8.18 19.84 29.42
N LYS A 17 -9.45 20.16 29.65
CA LYS A 17 -10.54 19.68 28.83
C LYS A 17 -10.33 20.35 27.49
N SER A 18 -9.39 19.84 26.71
CA SER A 18 -9.44 20.03 25.27
C SER A 18 -10.85 19.61 24.88
N PRO A 19 -11.71 20.49 24.34
CA PRO A 19 -12.80 19.95 23.56
C PRO A 19 -12.08 19.20 22.45
N ALA A 20 -12.15 17.87 22.48
CA ALA A 20 -11.93 17.11 21.28
C ALA A 20 -12.81 17.82 20.25
N ILE A 21 -12.18 18.51 19.30
CA ILE A 21 -12.85 18.99 18.11
C ILE A 21 -13.40 17.70 17.52
N ALA A 22 -14.67 17.45 17.81
CA ALA A 22 -15.42 16.41 17.18
C ALA A 22 -15.37 16.83 15.71
N LEU A 23 -14.48 16.20 14.97
CA LEU A 23 -14.63 16.02 13.53
C LEU A 23 -15.94 15.24 13.38
N GLN A 24 -17.04 15.98 13.52
CA GLN A 24 -18.36 15.58 13.15
C GLN A 24 -18.27 15.45 11.63
N ARG A 25 -17.77 14.31 11.14
CA ARG A 25 -18.10 13.89 9.79
C ARG A 25 -19.61 13.91 9.74
N PRO A 26 -20.25 14.68 8.84
CA PRO A 26 -21.67 14.53 8.64
C PRO A 26 -21.88 13.06 8.27
N SER A 27 -22.53 12.32 9.16
CA SER A 27 -23.04 10.98 8.84
C SER A 27 -23.91 11.15 7.61
N PRO A 28 -23.66 10.43 6.50
CA PRO A 28 -24.59 10.44 5.38
C PRO A 28 -25.88 9.77 5.86
N ALA A 29 -26.82 10.58 6.35
CA ALA A 29 -28.17 10.14 6.66
C ALA A 29 -28.89 9.92 5.33
N GLY A 30 -28.73 8.72 4.79
CA GLY A 30 -29.43 8.22 3.61
C GLY A 30 -28.74 6.95 3.12
N PRO A 31 -29.46 5.88 2.76
CA PRO A 31 -28.82 4.79 2.05
C PRO A 31 -28.29 5.37 0.75
N LEU A 32 -26.97 5.40 0.57
CA LEU A 32 -26.37 5.47 -0.77
C LEU A 32 -26.66 4.14 -1.46
N ALA A 33 -27.95 3.87 -1.70
CA ALA A 33 -28.40 2.80 -2.56
C ALA A 33 -28.03 3.24 -3.97
N MET A 34 -26.79 2.93 -4.36
CA MET A 34 -26.45 2.82 -5.78
C MET A 34 -27.49 1.85 -6.35
N PRO A 35 -28.31 2.26 -7.34
CA PRO A 35 -29.41 1.43 -7.81
C PRO A 35 -28.87 0.07 -8.26
N LEU A 36 -29.59 -0.98 -7.86
CA LEU A 36 -29.29 -2.41 -7.99
C LEU A 36 -29.32 -2.90 -9.46
N PHE A 37 -28.74 -2.14 -10.38
CA PHE A 37 -28.73 -2.43 -11.81
C PHE A 37 -27.35 -2.18 -12.43
N TRP A 38 -26.28 -2.31 -11.64
CA TRP A 38 -24.94 -2.46 -12.19
C TRP A 38 -24.91 -3.77 -12.97
N LYS A 39 -25.29 -3.71 -14.24
CA LYS A 39 -25.02 -4.80 -15.18
C LYS A 39 -23.50 -4.96 -15.15
N HIS A 40 -23.03 -6.17 -14.86
CA HIS A 40 -21.60 -6.45 -14.98
C HIS A 40 -21.18 -6.13 -16.41
N TYR A 41 -20.52 -5.00 -16.59
CA TYR A 41 -19.88 -4.68 -17.85
C TYR A 41 -18.74 -5.69 -18.03
N LYS A 42 -18.87 -6.54 -19.04
CA LYS A 42 -17.74 -7.31 -19.57
C LYS A 42 -17.19 -6.53 -20.74
N SER A 43 -15.87 -6.39 -20.78
CA SER A 43 -15.20 -5.82 -21.94
C SER A 43 -15.13 -6.87 -23.06
N ASP A 44 -15.10 -6.41 -24.31
CA ASP A 44 -14.93 -7.27 -25.48
C ASP A 44 -13.70 -8.18 -25.36
N VAL A 45 -12.63 -7.68 -24.72
CA VAL A 45 -11.42 -8.44 -24.42
C VAL A 45 -11.71 -9.60 -23.45
N THR A 46 -12.55 -9.38 -22.44
CA THR A 46 -12.91 -10.42 -21.47
C THR A 46 -13.72 -11.52 -22.15
N GLU A 47 -14.71 -11.14 -22.97
CA GLU A 47 -15.52 -12.10 -23.74
C GLU A 47 -14.65 -12.90 -24.70
N PHE A 48 -13.72 -12.25 -25.41
CA PHE A 48 -12.75 -12.92 -26.29
C PHE A 48 -11.89 -13.94 -25.54
N ILE A 49 -11.36 -13.59 -24.36
CA ILE A 49 -10.53 -14.50 -23.57
C ILE A 49 -11.35 -15.70 -23.08
N GLU A 50 -12.59 -15.47 -22.63
CA GLU A 50 -13.49 -16.56 -22.20
C GLU A 50 -13.76 -17.53 -23.36
N GLU A 51 -14.11 -17.01 -24.55
CA GLU A 51 -14.30 -17.83 -25.74
C GLU A 51 -13.05 -18.59 -26.14
N LEU A 52 -11.87 -17.95 -26.08
CA LEU A 52 -10.60 -18.57 -26.44
C LEU A 52 -10.30 -19.77 -25.53
N LYS A 53 -10.51 -19.60 -24.22
CA LYS A 53 -10.31 -20.68 -23.24
C LYS A 53 -11.32 -21.82 -23.44
N ALA A 54 -12.57 -21.50 -23.79
CA ALA A 54 -13.58 -22.53 -24.10
C ALA A 54 -13.22 -23.33 -25.36
N LYS A 55 -12.70 -22.67 -26.40
CA LYS A 55 -12.28 -23.31 -27.65
C LYS A 55 -11.00 -24.13 -27.50
N LYS A 56 -10.11 -23.76 -26.57
CA LYS A 56 -8.81 -24.40 -26.36
C LYS A 56 -8.53 -24.67 -24.88
N PRO A 57 -9.00 -25.81 -24.33
CA PRO A 57 -8.77 -26.16 -22.93
C PRO A 57 -7.29 -26.43 -22.61
N THR A 58 -6.45 -26.78 -23.60
CA THR A 58 -4.99 -27.00 -23.43
C THR A 58 -4.18 -25.71 -23.30
N LEU A 59 -4.78 -24.56 -23.57
CA LEU A 59 -4.10 -23.25 -23.64
C LEU A 59 -3.36 -22.91 -22.33
N ASP A 60 -3.91 -23.26 -21.17
CA ASP A 60 -3.30 -22.96 -19.87
C ASP A 60 -2.04 -23.81 -19.61
N GLU A 61 -1.95 -25.01 -20.18
CA GLU A 61 -0.74 -25.85 -20.15
C GLU A 61 0.35 -25.29 -21.08
N GLU A 62 -0.03 -24.94 -22.30
CA GLU A 62 0.87 -24.34 -23.29
C GLU A 62 1.43 -23.00 -22.79
N GLN A 63 0.60 -22.17 -22.15
CA GLN A 63 1.06 -20.93 -21.53
C GLN A 63 2.06 -21.19 -20.40
N ARG A 64 1.81 -22.17 -19.53
CA ARG A 64 2.75 -22.54 -18.47
C ARG A 64 4.08 -23.02 -19.04
N ALA A 65 4.02 -23.88 -20.07
CA ALA A 65 5.22 -24.36 -20.76
C ALA A 65 6.00 -23.21 -21.42
N GLY A 66 5.31 -22.30 -22.11
CA GLY A 66 5.92 -21.14 -22.75
C GLY A 66 6.57 -20.17 -21.76
N ARG A 67 5.92 -19.91 -20.61
CA ARG A 67 6.51 -19.12 -19.52
C ARG A 67 7.73 -19.81 -18.92
N ALA A 68 7.69 -21.12 -18.73
CA ALA A 68 8.80 -21.88 -18.16
C ALA A 68 10.09 -21.80 -18.99
N LEU A 69 10.00 -21.54 -20.30
CA LEU A 69 11.17 -21.45 -21.18
C LEU A 69 12.05 -20.21 -20.92
N LEU A 70 11.43 -19.04 -20.73
CA LEU A 70 12.16 -17.75 -20.69
C LEU A 70 11.85 -16.90 -19.45
N TRP A 71 10.69 -17.09 -18.85
CA TRP A 71 10.15 -16.19 -17.83
C TRP A 71 10.27 -16.76 -16.42
N ASP A 72 9.97 -18.04 -16.21
CA ASP A 72 10.10 -18.67 -14.88
C ASP A 72 11.57 -19.03 -14.62
N LYS A 73 12.36 -18.04 -14.18
CA LYS A 73 13.76 -18.23 -13.83
C LYS A 73 13.89 -18.78 -12.41
N ARG A 74 14.59 -19.90 -12.27
CA ARG A 74 15.00 -20.39 -10.95
C ARG A 74 16.12 -19.49 -10.42
N VAL A 75 15.86 -18.81 -9.31
CA VAL A 75 16.86 -18.00 -8.61
C VAL A 75 17.49 -18.85 -7.52
N ASP A 76 18.81 -18.96 -7.55
CA ASP A 76 19.57 -19.53 -6.44
C ASP A 76 19.54 -18.55 -5.26
N ARG A 77 19.11 -19.05 -4.10
CA ARG A 77 18.91 -18.24 -2.90
C ARG A 77 20.24 -17.86 -2.26
N GLU A 78 21.23 -18.75 -2.29
CA GLU A 78 22.55 -18.49 -1.73
C GLU A 78 23.26 -17.40 -2.54
N ALA A 79 23.28 -17.55 -3.87
CA ALA A 79 23.82 -16.52 -4.77
C ALA A 79 23.08 -15.17 -4.65
N LEU A 80 21.76 -15.18 -4.41
CA LEU A 80 20.98 -13.96 -4.19
C LEU A 80 21.36 -13.26 -2.87
N GLU A 81 21.65 -14.03 -1.82
CA GLU A 81 22.13 -13.48 -0.54
C GLU A 81 23.52 -12.86 -0.69
N GLU A 82 24.44 -13.54 -1.36
CA GLU A 82 25.77 -13.00 -1.68
C GLU A 82 25.68 -11.71 -2.51
N TRP A 83 24.82 -11.68 -3.53
CA TRP A 83 24.57 -10.48 -4.33
C TRP A 83 24.04 -9.31 -3.50
N ARG A 84 23.13 -9.58 -2.56
CA ARG A 84 22.60 -8.57 -1.64
C ARG A 84 23.67 -8.06 -0.68
N ALA A 85 24.54 -8.94 -0.18
CA ALA A 85 25.64 -8.58 0.70
C ALA A 85 26.72 -7.74 -0.03
N ALA A 86 26.95 -8.02 -1.32
CA ALA A 86 27.89 -7.28 -2.16
C ALA A 86 27.34 -5.91 -2.66
N ASN A 87 26.09 -5.57 -2.35
CA ASN A 87 25.45 -4.38 -2.90
C ASN A 87 26.06 -3.08 -2.34
N VAL A 88 26.45 -2.16 -3.22
CA VAL A 88 27.05 -0.88 -2.84
C VAL A 88 25.96 0.19 -2.77
N PRO A 89 25.82 0.94 -1.66
CA PRO A 89 24.82 1.99 -1.56
C PRO A 89 25.08 3.08 -2.61
N GLN A 90 24.13 3.25 -3.52
CA GLN A 90 24.15 4.28 -4.56
C GLN A 90 23.38 5.52 -4.07
N GLN A 91 23.83 6.71 -4.50
CA GLN A 91 23.06 7.93 -4.25
C GLN A 91 21.77 7.92 -5.06
N PRO A 92 20.66 8.50 -4.54
CA PRO A 92 19.38 8.57 -5.27
C PRO A 92 19.50 9.27 -6.62
N TYR A 93 20.41 10.24 -6.72
CA TYR A 93 20.76 10.93 -7.95
C TYR A 93 22.27 10.84 -8.19
N VAL A 94 22.67 10.17 -9.25
CA VAL A 94 24.08 9.91 -9.63
C VAL A 94 24.91 11.19 -9.80
N TYR A 95 24.27 12.30 -10.17
CA TYR A 95 24.91 13.59 -10.40
C TYR A 95 24.69 14.60 -9.28
N GLN A 96 24.11 14.18 -8.15
CA GLN A 96 23.92 15.10 -7.03
C GLN A 96 25.29 15.46 -6.45
N THR A 97 25.62 16.74 -6.45
CA THR A 97 26.83 17.23 -5.78
C THR A 97 26.66 17.04 -4.28
N LYS A 98 27.64 16.39 -3.63
CA LYS A 98 27.70 16.33 -2.16
C LYS A 98 28.03 17.75 -1.68
N SER A 99 27.04 18.46 -1.15
CA SER A 99 27.24 19.74 -0.47
C SER A 99 28.01 19.57 0.82
#